data_AF-A0A6B9TGW1-F1
#
_entry.id   AF-A0A6B9TGW1-F1
#
_cell.length_a   1.000
_cell.length_b   1.000
_cell.length_c   1.000
_cell.angle_alpha   90.00
_cell.angle_beta   90.00
_cell.angle_gamma   90.00
#
_symmetry.space_group_name_H-M   'P 1'
#
loop_
_entity.id
_entity.type
_entity.pdbx_description
1 polymer ?
#
loop_
_entity_poly.entity_id
_entity_poly.type
_entity_poly.pdbx_seq_one_letter_code
_entity_poly.pdbx_strand_id
1 'polypeptide(L)'
;MITEFYQIFGQLVFLAGVCLLLMLAASLFLGRLLLKEDRLIFPKLLLITVDMFYGPFKKFSESLGLNSRIVDQIGVEVRNKINEKRFKSIPPEDKALILPHCLRNPHCEARLERVGLVCTGCNRCIIGKLKERAEGIGYRVFIIPGSTFIKNILEEHRFRAVLGVACYQDLNLAMMKLSKFSPQGVPLLRDGCFKTKVDFRTVLEKMGVEAEVKRPRSCMSNPSRETPTE
;
A
#
# COMPACT_ATOMS: atom_id res chain seq x y z
N MET A 1 -35.68 -31.46 43.65
CA MET A 1 -36.26 -30.69 42.52
C MET A 1 -35.66 -29.30 42.34
N ILE A 2 -35.97 -28.28 43.15
CA ILE A 2 -35.49 -26.90 42.90
C ILE A 2 -33.97 -26.76 43.14
N THR A 3 -33.43 -27.35 44.21
CA THR A 3 -31.99 -27.33 44.53
C THR A 3 -31.14 -28.09 43.51
N GLU A 4 -31.62 -29.26 43.06
CA GLU A 4 -30.98 -30.04 42.00
C GLU A 4 -30.97 -29.28 40.67
N PHE A 5 -32.06 -28.58 40.36
CA PHE A 5 -32.12 -27.72 39.18
C PHE A 5 -31.07 -26.60 39.21
N TYR A 6 -30.93 -25.90 40.35
CA TYR A 6 -29.90 -24.85 40.50
C TYR A 6 -28.48 -25.41 40.46
N GLN A 7 -28.23 -26.61 40.98
CA GLN A 7 -26.92 -27.26 40.89
C GLN A 7 -26.54 -27.60 39.44
N ILE A 8 -27.46 -28.22 38.69
CA ILE A 8 -27.24 -28.56 37.27
C ILE A 8 -27.04 -27.29 36.45
N PHE A 9 -27.87 -26.27 36.68
CA PHE A 9 -27.76 -24.99 35.98
C PHE A 9 -26.43 -24.29 36.28
N GLY A 10 -26.01 -24.25 37.55
CA GLY A 10 -24.73 -23.68 37.95
C GLY A 10 -23.53 -24.39 37.33
N GLN A 11 -23.54 -25.72 37.30
CA GLN A 11 -22.50 -26.52 36.64
C GLN A 11 -22.42 -26.23 35.14
N LEU A 12 -23.56 -26.11 34.46
CA LEU A 12 -23.61 -25.82 33.03
C LEU A 12 -23.06 -24.42 32.70
N VAL A 13 -23.45 -23.40 33.47
CA VAL A 13 -22.93 -22.03 33.31
C VAL A 13 -21.43 -21.98 33.58
N PHE A 14 -20.96 -22.66 34.63
CA PHE A 14 -19.54 -22.73 34.96
C PHE A 14 -18.74 -23.41 33.84
N LEU A 15 -19.20 -24.55 33.33
CA LEU A 15 -18.56 -25.25 32.23
C LEU A 15 -18.53 -24.39 30.96
N ALA A 16 -19.63 -23.71 30.63
CA ALA A 16 -19.68 -22.79 29.50
C ALA A 16 -18.67 -21.64 29.65
N GLY A 17 -18.55 -21.07 30.86
CA GLY A 17 -17.56 -20.03 31.17
C GLY A 17 -16.12 -20.51 31.03
N VAL A 18 -15.81 -21.71 31.51
CA VAL A 18 -14.49 -22.34 31.36
C VAL A 18 -14.19 -22.62 29.88
N CYS A 19 -15.14 -23.17 29.13
CA CYS A 19 -14.97 -23.39 27.69
C CYS A 19 -14.73 -22.09 26.92
N LEU A 20 -15.45 -21.01 27.25
CA LEU A 20 -15.24 -19.70 26.65
C LEU A 20 -13.83 -19.15 26.94
N LEU A 21 -13.37 -19.26 28.18
CA LEU A 21 -12.02 -18.87 28.57
C LEU A 21 -10.94 -19.70 27.86
N LEU A 22 -11.14 -21.01 27.72
CA LEU A 22 -10.22 -21.89 27.00
C LEU A 22 -10.17 -21.56 25.50
N MET A 23 -11.31 -21.26 24.88
CA MET A 23 -11.38 -20.82 23.48
C MET A 23 -10.66 -19.49 23.26
N LEU A 24 -10.86 -18.52 24.15
CA LEU A 24 -10.12 -17.25 24.14
C LEU A 24 -8.62 -17.46 24.30
N ALA A 25 -8.20 -18.27 25.28
CA ALA A 25 -6.80 -18.58 25.52
C ALA A 25 -6.16 -19.30 24.32
N ALA A 26 -6.85 -20.27 23.72
CA ALA A 26 -6.42 -20.97 22.52
C ALA A 26 -6.28 -20.02 21.33
N SER A 27 -7.24 -19.10 21.14
CA SER A 27 -7.17 -18.10 20.06
C SER A 27 -5.99 -17.14 20.22
N LEU A 28 -5.70 -16.71 21.45
CA LEU A 28 -4.56 -15.84 21.77
C LEU A 28 -3.23 -16.59 21.61
N PHE A 29 -3.17 -17.83 22.07
CA PHE A 29 -2.00 -18.69 21.94
C PHE A 29 -1.69 -18.97 20.47
N LEU A 30 -2.70 -19.40 19.71
CA LEU A 30 -2.60 -19.66 18.28
C LEU A 30 -2.24 -18.37 17.52
N GLY A 31 -2.90 -17.25 17.85
CA GLY A 31 -2.57 -15.94 17.29
C GLY A 31 -1.12 -15.53 17.54
N ARG A 32 -0.61 -15.75 18.75
CA ARG A 32 0.80 -15.48 19.10
C ARG A 32 1.77 -16.40 18.35
N LEU A 33 1.42 -17.68 18.18
CA LEU A 33 2.25 -18.66 17.47
C LEU A 33 2.31 -18.33 15.96
N LEU A 34 1.18 -18.00 15.34
CA LEU A 34 1.11 -17.51 13.96
C LEU A 34 1.88 -16.20 13.75
N LEU A 35 1.85 -15.28 14.71
CA LEU A 35 2.60 -14.02 14.64
C LEU A 35 4.11 -14.24 14.80
N LYS A 36 4.53 -15.25 15.59
CA LYS A 36 5.94 -15.51 15.88
C LYS A 36 6.69 -16.12 14.70
N GLU A 37 6.03 -16.92 13.87
CA GLU A 37 6.71 -17.59 12.76
C GLU A 37 6.72 -16.79 11.45
N ASP A 38 6.05 -15.63 11.36
CA ASP A 38 5.77 -14.93 10.09
C ASP A 38 5.16 -15.86 9.00
N ARG A 39 4.74 -17.06 9.40
CA ARG A 39 4.19 -18.11 8.55
C ARG A 39 2.68 -17.97 8.65
N LEU A 40 2.14 -17.01 7.90
CA LEU A 40 0.74 -17.05 7.52
C LEU A 40 0.53 -18.43 6.89
N ILE A 41 -0.17 -19.33 7.59
CA ILE A 41 -0.32 -20.73 7.18
C ILE A 41 -1.01 -20.80 5.81
N PHE A 42 -1.89 -19.83 5.52
CA PHE A 42 -2.51 -19.65 4.21
C PHE A 42 -2.66 -18.15 3.86
N PRO A 43 -1.61 -17.48 3.34
CA PRO A 43 -1.69 -16.05 3.02
C PRO A 43 -2.73 -15.77 1.93
N LYS A 44 -2.95 -16.72 1.02
CA LYS A 44 -4.00 -16.66 0.00
C LYS A 44 -5.40 -16.71 0.62
N LEU A 45 -5.63 -17.55 1.63
CA LEU A 45 -6.93 -17.63 2.31
C LEU A 45 -7.25 -16.29 2.98
N LEU A 46 -6.27 -15.70 3.67
CA LEU A 46 -6.43 -14.39 4.29
C LEU A 46 -6.81 -13.31 3.26
N LEU A 47 -6.13 -13.28 2.10
CA LEU A 47 -6.47 -12.34 1.03
C LEU A 47 -7.87 -12.56 0.46
N ILE A 48 -8.28 -13.82 0.25
CA ILE A 48 -9.64 -14.16 -0.21
C ILE A 48 -10.68 -13.67 0.80
N THR A 49 -10.44 -13.87 2.09
CA THR A 49 -11.32 -13.36 3.16
C THR A 49 -11.42 -11.84 3.10
N VAL A 50 -10.28 -11.13 3.05
CA VAL A 50 -10.27 -9.65 2.96
C VAL A 50 -11.00 -9.16 1.71
N ASP A 51 -10.82 -9.82 0.56
CA ASP A 51 -11.49 -9.48 -0.70
C ASP A 51 -13.01 -9.68 -0.61
N MET A 52 -13.45 -10.80 -0.04
CA MET A 52 -14.87 -11.15 0.11
C MET A 52 -15.60 -10.16 1.03
N PHE A 53 -14.96 -9.77 2.14
CA PHE A 53 -15.57 -8.87 3.12
C PHE A 53 -15.39 -7.39 2.81
N TYR A 54 -14.58 -7.01 1.83
CA TYR A 54 -14.33 -5.60 1.47
C TYR A 54 -15.63 -4.82 1.20
N GLY A 55 -16.50 -5.34 0.33
CA GLY A 55 -17.77 -4.68 -0.02
C GLY A 55 -18.73 -4.53 1.18
N PRO A 56 -19.03 -5.62 1.91
CA PRO A 56 -19.83 -5.56 3.12
C PRO A 56 -19.27 -4.60 4.18
N PHE A 57 -17.96 -4.66 4.46
CA PHE A 57 -17.33 -3.79 5.46
C PHE A 57 -17.33 -2.33 5.05
N LYS A 58 -17.15 -2.03 3.76
CA LYS A 58 -17.21 -0.65 3.27
C LYS A 58 -18.60 -0.06 3.47
N LYS A 59 -19.66 -0.78 3.07
CA LYS A 59 -21.05 -0.37 3.28
C LYS A 59 -21.38 -0.23 4.77
N PHE A 60 -20.92 -1.17 5.60
CA PHE A 60 -21.14 -1.13 7.04
C PHE A 60 -20.45 0.09 7.69
N SER A 61 -19.19 0.36 7.33
CA SER A 61 -18.45 1.53 7.80
C SER A 61 -19.16 2.83 7.43
N GLU A 62 -19.63 2.95 6.19
CA GLU A 62 -20.37 4.13 5.70
C GLU A 62 -21.69 4.30 6.46
N SER A 63 -22.41 3.20 6.73
CA SER A 63 -23.66 3.22 7.50
C SER A 63 -23.47 3.65 8.96
N LEU A 64 -22.29 3.44 9.54
CA LEU A 64 -21.95 3.88 10.90
C LEU A 64 -21.37 5.31 10.95
N GLY A 65 -21.30 6.01 9.82
CA GLY A 65 -20.67 7.33 9.72
C GLY A 65 -19.15 7.30 9.90
N LEU A 66 -18.53 6.11 9.82
CA LEU A 66 -17.08 5.95 9.88
C LEU A 66 -16.47 6.24 8.51
N ASN A 67 -15.24 6.77 8.53
CA ASN A 67 -14.51 7.06 7.30
C ASN A 67 -14.20 5.77 6.54
N SER A 68 -14.85 5.56 5.39
CA SER A 68 -14.69 4.37 4.54
C SER A 68 -13.25 4.12 4.08
N ARG A 69 -12.39 5.14 4.16
CA ARG A 69 -10.94 5.02 3.94
C ARG A 69 -10.27 4.00 4.87
N ILE A 70 -10.79 3.78 6.08
CA ILE A 70 -10.20 2.83 7.03
C ILE A 70 -10.16 1.41 6.45
N VAL A 71 -11.23 1.01 5.76
CA VAL A 71 -11.31 -0.33 5.13
C VAL A 71 -10.25 -0.48 4.04
N ASP A 72 -10.08 0.58 3.22
CA ASP A 72 -9.06 0.61 2.17
C ASP A 72 -7.63 0.61 2.74
N GLN A 73 -7.39 1.36 3.83
CA GLN A 73 -6.12 1.38 4.55
C GLN A 73 -5.73 -0.01 5.06
N ILE A 74 -6.63 -0.66 5.80
CA ILE A 74 -6.41 -2.02 6.31
C ILE A 74 -6.10 -2.97 5.16
N GLY A 75 -6.86 -2.88 4.06
CA GLY A 75 -6.64 -3.70 2.87
C GLY A 75 -5.25 -3.53 2.27
N VAL A 76 -4.77 -2.29 2.14
CA VAL A 76 -3.43 -1.99 1.62
C VAL A 76 -2.34 -2.52 2.57
N GLU A 77 -2.45 -2.26 3.87
CA GLU A 77 -1.44 -2.69 4.85
C GLU A 77 -1.33 -4.21 4.95
N VAL A 78 -2.47 -4.91 4.98
CA VAL A 78 -2.49 -6.38 5.00
C VAL A 78 -1.82 -6.95 3.74
N ARG A 79 -2.14 -6.42 2.56
CA ARG A 79 -1.52 -6.88 1.30
C ARG A 79 -0.04 -6.55 1.24
N ASN A 80 0.36 -5.38 1.75
CA ASN A 80 1.76 -5.00 1.87
C ASN A 80 2.52 -6.03 2.72
N LYS A 81 2.02 -6.33 3.92
CA LYS A 81 2.67 -7.28 4.84
C LYS A 81 2.76 -8.69 4.26
N ILE A 82 1.67 -9.20 3.67
CA ILE A 82 1.61 -10.55 3.10
C ILE A 82 2.59 -10.72 1.93
N ASN A 83 2.69 -9.72 1.05
CA ASN A 83 3.49 -9.82 -0.17
C ASN A 83 4.94 -9.37 0.02
N GLU A 84 5.29 -8.75 1.15
CA GLU A 84 6.59 -8.11 1.37
C GLU A 84 7.77 -9.04 1.08
N LYS A 85 7.78 -10.24 1.67
CA LYS A 85 8.91 -11.20 1.51
C LYS A 85 9.09 -11.61 0.06
N ARG A 86 7.99 -11.94 -0.63
CA ARG A 86 8.01 -12.36 -2.04
C ARG A 86 8.35 -11.21 -2.98
N PHE A 87 7.87 -10.00 -2.70
CA PHE A 87 8.23 -8.81 -3.47
C PHE A 87 9.73 -8.51 -3.38
N LYS A 88 10.32 -8.60 -2.18
CA LYS A 88 11.76 -8.39 -1.97
C LYS A 88 12.63 -9.44 -2.65
N SER A 89 12.17 -10.70 -2.74
CA SER A 89 12.93 -11.79 -3.37
C SER A 89 12.93 -11.77 -4.90
N ILE A 90 12.05 -10.99 -5.54
CA ILE A 90 12.01 -10.85 -7.01
C ILE A 90 13.06 -9.80 -7.41
N PRO A 91 13.81 -10.00 -8.50
CA PRO A 91 14.82 -9.03 -8.94
C PRO A 91 14.15 -7.77 -9.55
N PRO A 92 14.77 -6.59 -9.49
CA PRO A 92 14.21 -5.33 -9.98
C PRO A 92 13.71 -5.33 -11.44
N GLU A 93 14.41 -6.00 -12.35
CA GLU A 93 14.09 -6.13 -13.78
C GLU A 93 12.75 -6.85 -14.05
N ASP A 94 12.30 -7.65 -13.08
CA ASP A 94 11.02 -8.34 -13.07
C ASP A 94 9.92 -7.53 -12.36
N LYS A 95 10.16 -6.24 -12.04
CA LYS A 95 9.23 -5.38 -11.31
C LYS A 95 8.72 -4.21 -12.14
N ALA A 96 7.48 -3.85 -11.88
CA ALA A 96 6.86 -2.63 -12.38
C ALA A 96 6.62 -1.62 -11.26
N LEU A 97 6.94 -0.35 -11.49
CA LEU A 97 6.49 0.79 -10.70
C LEU A 97 5.33 1.46 -11.42
N ILE A 98 4.17 1.55 -10.78
CA ILE A 98 2.98 2.22 -11.31
C ILE A 98 2.74 3.51 -10.53
N LEU A 99 2.85 4.65 -11.21
CA LEU A 99 2.64 5.98 -10.68
C LEU A 99 1.29 6.56 -11.13
N PRO A 100 0.62 7.38 -10.29
CA PRO A 100 -0.65 7.99 -10.65
C PRO A 100 -0.42 9.30 -11.40
N HIS A 101 -1.26 9.59 -12.39
CA HIS A 101 -1.21 10.87 -13.11
C HIS A 101 -1.40 12.10 -12.21
N CYS A 102 -2.06 11.95 -11.06
CA CYS A 102 -2.36 13.02 -10.12
C CYS A 102 -1.12 13.65 -9.45
N LEU A 103 0.06 13.02 -9.58
CA LEU A 103 1.35 13.58 -9.15
C LEU A 103 1.93 14.58 -10.16
N ARG A 104 1.35 14.67 -11.37
CA ARG A 104 1.83 15.56 -12.42
C ARG A 104 1.68 17.02 -12.02
N ASN A 105 2.63 17.82 -12.50
CA ASN A 105 2.44 19.26 -12.56
C ASN A 105 1.34 19.58 -13.60
N PRO A 106 0.47 20.59 -13.37
CA PRO A 106 -0.51 21.03 -14.37
C PRO A 106 0.09 21.36 -15.74
N HIS A 107 1.34 21.81 -15.79
CA HIS A 107 2.06 22.15 -17.03
C HIS A 107 2.92 20.98 -17.55
N CYS A 108 2.57 19.74 -17.22
CA CYS A 108 3.32 18.56 -17.66
C CYS A 108 2.93 18.17 -19.10
N GLU A 109 3.94 18.12 -19.97
CA GLU A 109 3.82 17.86 -21.42
C GLU A 109 3.67 16.37 -21.78
N ALA A 110 3.50 15.47 -20.80
CA ALA A 110 3.36 14.04 -21.03
C ALA A 110 2.11 13.71 -21.87
N ARG A 111 2.29 12.89 -22.90
CA ARG A 111 1.23 12.46 -23.83
C ARG A 111 0.64 11.12 -23.38
N LEU A 112 -0.64 10.92 -23.65
CA LEU A 112 -1.34 9.67 -23.33
C LEU A 112 -1.17 8.65 -24.46
N GLU A 113 -0.78 7.45 -24.09
CA GLU A 113 -0.66 6.27 -24.94
C GLU A 113 -1.43 5.10 -24.33
N ARG A 114 -1.37 3.93 -24.99
CA ARG A 114 -2.17 2.75 -24.65
C ARG A 114 -1.88 2.22 -23.24
N VAL A 115 -0.61 2.20 -22.81
CA VAL A 115 -0.17 1.71 -21.50
C VAL A 115 -0.06 2.80 -20.43
N GLY A 116 -0.38 4.05 -20.77
CA GLY A 116 -0.33 5.19 -19.85
C GLY A 116 0.30 6.43 -20.47
N LEU A 117 0.75 7.33 -19.61
CA LEU A 117 1.37 8.60 -19.96
C LEU A 117 2.88 8.45 -20.17
N VAL A 118 3.39 8.99 -21.27
CA VAL A 118 4.83 9.00 -21.57
C VAL A 118 5.47 10.25 -21.00
N CYS A 119 6.26 10.08 -19.93
CA CYS A 119 7.03 11.16 -19.32
C CYS A 119 8.21 11.55 -20.21
N THR A 120 8.26 12.83 -20.60
CA THR A 120 9.32 13.44 -21.42
C THR A 120 10.53 13.93 -20.62
N GLY A 121 10.56 13.73 -19.30
CA GLY A 121 11.65 14.23 -18.45
C GLY A 121 11.63 15.73 -18.17
N CYS A 122 10.47 16.41 -18.27
CA CYS A 122 10.35 17.86 -18.04
C CYS A 122 10.71 18.36 -16.61
N ASN A 123 10.96 17.45 -15.65
CA ASN A 123 11.40 17.76 -14.28
C ASN A 123 10.50 18.70 -13.43
N ARG A 124 9.25 18.95 -13.86
CA ARG A 124 8.29 19.82 -13.15
C ARG A 124 7.57 19.14 -11.98
N CYS A 125 7.73 17.82 -11.81
CA CYS A 125 7.06 17.03 -10.77
C CYS A 125 7.94 15.85 -10.31
N ILE A 126 7.54 15.19 -9.23
CA ILE A 126 8.32 14.10 -8.62
C ILE A 126 8.42 12.85 -9.50
N ILE A 127 7.48 12.66 -10.44
CA ILE A 127 7.43 11.50 -11.35
C ILE A 127 8.74 11.34 -12.11
N GLY A 128 9.34 12.42 -12.62
CA GLY A 128 10.60 12.35 -13.37
C GLY A 128 11.73 11.75 -12.55
N LYS A 129 11.90 12.21 -11.30
CA LYS A 129 12.92 11.70 -10.37
C LYS A 129 12.65 10.25 -9.96
N LEU A 130 11.39 9.89 -9.71
CA LEU A 130 11.02 8.51 -9.39
C LEU A 130 11.28 7.58 -10.58
N LYS A 131 10.93 8.02 -11.79
CA LYS A 131 11.16 7.27 -13.03
C LYS A 131 12.65 7.01 -13.22
N GLU A 132 13.48 8.06 -13.17
CA GLU A 132 14.93 7.96 -13.30
C GLU A 132 15.55 6.97 -12.29
N ARG A 133 15.17 7.08 -11.01
CA ARG A 133 15.68 6.19 -9.96
C ARG A 133 15.22 4.74 -10.13
N ALA A 134 13.98 4.53 -10.53
CA ALA A 134 13.42 3.20 -10.73
C ALA A 134 14.02 2.51 -11.97
N GLU A 135 14.07 3.19 -13.11
CA GLU A 135 14.66 2.65 -14.34
C GLU A 135 16.16 2.41 -14.18
N GLY A 136 16.87 3.26 -13.43
CA GLY A 136 18.30 3.08 -13.13
C GLY A 136 18.65 1.80 -12.36
N ILE A 137 17.67 1.18 -11.68
CA ILE A 137 17.84 -0.12 -11.02
C ILE A 137 17.13 -1.27 -11.76
N GLY A 138 16.50 -1.01 -12.91
CA GLY A 138 15.86 -2.04 -13.74
C GLY A 138 14.33 -2.10 -13.67
N TYR A 139 13.66 -1.32 -12.82
CA TYR A 139 12.19 -1.32 -12.80
C TYR A 139 11.62 -0.78 -14.12
N ARG A 140 10.52 -1.37 -14.58
CA ARG A 140 9.68 -0.78 -15.63
C ARG A 140 8.73 0.23 -15.01
N VAL A 141 8.64 1.44 -15.55
CA VAL A 141 7.82 2.51 -14.97
C VAL A 141 6.63 2.84 -15.85
N PHE A 142 5.44 2.81 -15.27
CA PHE A 142 4.19 3.18 -15.93
C PHE A 142 3.52 4.33 -15.16
N ILE A 143 2.97 5.30 -15.89
CA ILE A 143 2.24 6.41 -15.29
C ILE A 143 0.81 6.35 -15.82
N ILE A 144 -0.17 6.03 -14.97
CA ILE A 144 -1.54 5.78 -15.45
C ILE A 144 -2.56 6.81 -14.95
N PRO A 145 -3.54 7.21 -15.79
CA PRO A 145 -4.68 8.00 -15.36
C PRO A 145 -5.55 7.29 -14.32
N GLY A 146 -5.73 5.99 -14.46
CA GLY A 146 -6.55 5.19 -13.56
C GLY A 146 -6.36 3.70 -13.78
N SER A 147 -7.00 2.89 -12.93
CA SER A 147 -6.79 1.44 -12.86
C SER A 147 -7.23 0.65 -14.10
N THR A 148 -7.94 1.27 -15.04
CA THR A 148 -8.34 0.65 -16.32
C THR A 148 -7.15 0.33 -17.22
N PHE A 149 -6.07 1.11 -17.13
CA PHE A 149 -4.84 0.91 -17.91
C PHE A 149 -4.03 -0.31 -17.48
N ILE A 150 -4.29 -0.85 -16.28
CA ILE A 150 -3.61 -2.03 -15.76
C ILE A 150 -3.77 -3.22 -16.72
N LYS A 151 -4.95 -3.36 -17.36
CA LYS A 151 -5.18 -4.45 -18.32
C LYS A 151 -4.21 -4.35 -19.51
N ASN A 152 -4.08 -3.16 -20.11
CA ASN A 152 -3.20 -2.93 -21.26
C ASN A 152 -1.73 -3.19 -20.88
N ILE A 153 -1.32 -2.73 -19.69
CA ILE A 153 0.03 -2.98 -19.17
C ILE A 153 0.31 -4.49 -19.06
N LEU A 154 -0.65 -5.29 -18.58
CA LEU A 154 -0.51 -6.73 -18.43
C LEU A 154 -0.51 -7.50 -19.76
N GLU A 155 -1.12 -6.93 -20.81
CA GLU A 155 -1.13 -7.50 -22.16
C GLU A 155 0.20 -7.28 -22.88
N GLU A 156 0.81 -6.11 -22.71
CA GLU A 156 2.02 -5.70 -23.45
C GLU A 156 3.32 -5.98 -22.69
N HIS A 157 3.26 -6.14 -21.36
CA HIS A 157 4.44 -6.28 -20.53
C HIS A 157 4.33 -7.43 -19.55
N ARG A 158 5.48 -8.03 -19.24
CA ARG A 158 5.61 -9.07 -18.23
C ARG A 158 6.45 -8.56 -17.07
N PHE A 159 5.91 -8.74 -15.87
CA PHE A 159 6.55 -8.52 -14.58
C PHE A 159 5.99 -9.53 -13.58
N ARG A 160 6.73 -9.79 -12.50
CA ARG A 160 6.38 -10.75 -11.45
C ARG A 160 5.99 -10.04 -10.14
N ALA A 161 6.42 -8.79 -9.97
CA ALA A 161 6.07 -7.93 -8.85
C ALA A 161 5.66 -6.53 -9.29
N VAL A 162 4.81 -5.86 -8.51
CA VAL A 162 4.37 -4.48 -8.79
C VAL A 162 4.42 -3.62 -7.53
N LEU A 163 4.96 -2.41 -7.67
CA LEU A 163 4.90 -1.35 -6.68
C LEU A 163 3.95 -0.27 -7.20
N GLY A 164 2.81 -0.09 -6.55
CA GLY A 164 1.84 0.96 -6.88
C GLY A 164 1.98 2.17 -5.97
N VAL A 165 1.75 3.36 -6.53
CA VAL A 165 1.55 4.61 -5.78
C VAL A 165 0.16 5.15 -6.12
N ALA A 166 -0.73 5.31 -5.15
CA ALA A 166 -2.04 5.93 -5.35
C ALA A 166 -2.69 6.31 -4.00
N CYS A 167 -3.92 6.81 -4.03
CA CYS A 167 -4.73 6.90 -2.81
C CYS A 167 -5.09 5.49 -2.31
N TYR A 168 -5.51 5.36 -1.05
CA TYR A 168 -5.81 4.05 -0.46
C TYR A 168 -6.87 3.26 -1.24
N GLN A 169 -7.92 3.92 -1.72
CA GLN A 169 -8.99 3.28 -2.48
C GLN A 169 -8.47 2.66 -3.79
N ASP A 170 -7.75 3.44 -4.60
CA ASP A 170 -7.20 2.96 -5.88
C ASP A 170 -6.13 1.89 -5.67
N LEU A 171 -5.28 2.05 -4.64
CA LEU A 171 -4.31 1.03 -4.27
C LEU A 171 -5.00 -0.28 -3.91
N ASN A 172 -5.98 -0.25 -2.99
CA ASN A 172 -6.66 -1.45 -2.54
C ASN A 172 -7.29 -2.22 -3.72
N LEU A 173 -8.05 -1.52 -4.57
CA LEU A 173 -8.68 -2.10 -5.77
C LEU A 173 -7.65 -2.62 -6.79
N ALA A 174 -6.57 -1.88 -7.03
CA ALA A 174 -5.51 -2.32 -7.95
C ALA A 174 -4.79 -3.56 -7.40
N MET A 175 -4.48 -3.60 -6.10
CA MET A 175 -3.81 -4.72 -5.45
C MET A 175 -4.68 -5.99 -5.43
N MET A 176 -6.01 -5.86 -5.32
CA MET A 176 -6.93 -6.99 -5.51
C MET A 176 -6.78 -7.60 -6.91
N LYS A 177 -6.85 -6.76 -7.96
CA LYS A 177 -6.69 -7.18 -9.36
C LYS A 177 -5.29 -7.75 -9.65
N LEU A 178 -4.27 -7.23 -8.97
CA LEU A 178 -2.86 -7.58 -9.15
C LEU A 178 -2.37 -8.60 -8.12
N SER A 179 -3.25 -9.30 -7.41
CA SER A 179 -2.91 -10.25 -6.33
C SER A 179 -1.93 -11.36 -6.75
N LYS A 180 -1.87 -11.71 -8.03
CA LYS A 180 -0.92 -12.69 -8.59
C LYS A 180 0.51 -12.16 -8.73
N PHE A 181 0.69 -10.84 -8.75
CA PHE A 181 1.94 -10.13 -9.02
C PHE A 181 2.58 -9.55 -7.76
N SER A 182 2.48 -10.25 -6.63
CA SER A 182 3.12 -9.89 -5.35
C SER A 182 3.09 -8.38 -5.03
N PRO A 183 1.90 -7.74 -5.01
CA PRO A 183 1.82 -6.28 -5.03
C PRO A 183 2.31 -5.63 -3.74
N GLN A 184 2.93 -4.46 -3.88
CA GLN A 184 3.21 -3.50 -2.81
C GLN A 184 2.59 -2.15 -3.17
N GLY A 185 2.18 -1.38 -2.16
CA GLY A 185 1.60 -0.07 -2.32
C GLY A 185 2.25 0.97 -1.40
N VAL A 186 2.47 2.17 -1.92
CA VAL A 186 2.81 3.36 -1.13
C VAL A 186 1.68 4.38 -1.28
N PRO A 187 0.95 4.68 -0.20
CA PRO A 187 -0.14 5.64 -0.26
C PRO A 187 0.37 7.08 -0.46
N LEU A 188 -0.46 7.90 -1.10
CA LEU A 188 -0.23 9.34 -1.20
C LEU A 188 -0.35 10.00 0.20
N LEU A 189 0.56 10.92 0.50
CA LEU A 189 0.50 11.79 1.69
C LEU A 189 -0.66 12.79 1.61
N ARG A 190 -0.97 13.23 0.39
CA ARG A 190 -2.11 14.10 0.09
C ARG A 190 -2.81 13.58 -1.15
N ASP A 191 -4.08 13.22 -1.03
CA ASP A 191 -4.96 12.82 -2.11
C ASP A 191 -5.83 13.99 -2.61
N GLY A 192 -6.82 13.70 -3.48
CA GLY A 192 -7.71 14.71 -4.09
C GLY A 192 -7.56 14.88 -5.60
N CYS A 193 -7.05 13.87 -6.31
CA CYS A 193 -6.93 13.78 -7.78
C CYS A 193 -6.14 14.90 -8.49
N PHE A 194 -5.69 15.92 -7.77
CA PHE A 194 -4.98 17.07 -8.31
C PHE A 194 -3.90 17.56 -7.34
N LYS A 195 -2.69 17.81 -7.84
CA LYS A 195 -1.51 18.24 -7.04
C LYS A 195 -1.31 17.38 -5.79
N THR A 196 -1.42 16.08 -5.97
CA THR A 196 -1.20 15.09 -4.91
C THR A 196 0.27 15.05 -4.48
N LYS A 197 0.55 14.46 -3.32
CA LYS A 197 1.92 14.31 -2.80
C LYS A 197 2.18 12.88 -2.38
N VAL A 198 3.39 12.40 -2.62
CA VAL A 198 3.90 11.11 -2.16
C VAL A 198 5.20 11.35 -1.39
N ASP A 199 5.49 10.50 -0.40
CA ASP A 199 6.81 10.48 0.22
C ASP A 199 7.81 9.80 -0.74
N PHE A 200 8.74 10.59 -1.25
CA PHE A 200 9.78 10.10 -2.16
C PHE A 200 10.65 9.01 -1.49
N ARG A 201 10.97 9.16 -0.21
CA ARG A 201 11.85 8.22 0.52
C ARG A 201 11.18 6.87 0.68
N THR A 202 9.92 6.84 1.09
CA THR A 202 9.14 5.60 1.24
C THR A 202 9.06 4.82 -0.07
N VAL A 203 8.93 5.50 -1.21
CA VAL A 203 8.95 4.82 -2.53
C VAL A 203 10.34 4.24 -2.82
N LEU A 204 11.42 4.99 -2.59
CA LEU A 204 12.79 4.49 -2.77
C LEU A 204 13.09 3.28 -1.87
N GLU A 205 12.73 3.36 -0.59
CA GLU A 205 12.90 2.26 0.38
C GLU A 205 12.14 1.01 -0.07
N LYS A 206 10.89 1.17 -0.55
CA LYS A 206 10.13 0.05 -1.11
C LYS A 206 10.74 -0.52 -2.39
N MET A 207 11.46 0.28 -3.17
CA MET A 207 12.22 -0.21 -4.32
C MET A 207 13.54 -0.91 -3.94
N GLY A 208 13.99 -0.79 -2.69
CA GLY A 208 15.29 -1.29 -2.25
C GLY A 208 16.45 -0.35 -2.62
N VAL A 209 16.15 0.92 -2.89
CA VAL A 209 17.16 1.96 -3.10
C VAL A 209 17.44 2.63 -1.76
N GLU A 210 18.68 2.57 -1.28
CA GLU A 210 19.10 3.39 -0.15
C GLU A 210 19.00 4.86 -0.55
N ALA A 211 18.15 5.61 0.14
CA ALA A 211 18.07 7.04 -0.07
C ALA A 211 19.41 7.65 0.35
N GLU A 212 20.21 8.14 -0.60
CA GLU A 212 21.35 9.02 -0.26
C GLU A 212 20.80 10.17 0.58
N VAL A 213 21.05 10.14 1.89
CA VAL A 213 20.72 11.23 2.79
C VAL A 213 21.73 12.36 2.55
N LYS A 214 21.60 13.08 1.44
CA LYS A 214 22.15 14.43 1.39
C LYS A 214 21.27 15.31 2.27
N ARG A 215 21.65 15.42 3.55
CA ARG A 215 21.15 16.50 4.41
C ARG A 215 21.32 17.80 3.61
N PRO A 216 20.25 18.59 3.38
CA PRO A 216 20.43 19.89 2.75
C PRO A 216 21.41 20.68 3.63
N ARG A 217 22.52 21.15 3.04
CA ARG A 217 23.36 22.15 3.71
C ARG A 217 22.43 23.30 4.02
N SER A 218 22.25 23.55 5.31
CA SER A 218 21.50 24.67 5.85
C SER A 218 21.85 25.92 5.06
N CYS A 219 20.83 26.62 4.62
CA CYS A 219 20.93 27.97 4.10
C CYS A 219 21.65 28.84 5.17
N MET A 220 22.95 29.04 5.01
CA MET A 220 23.61 30.22 5.55
C MET A 220 23.50 31.28 4.47
N SER A 221 22.53 32.17 4.69
CA SER A 221 22.46 33.48 4.05
C SER A 221 23.81 34.18 4.16
N ASN A 222 24.46 34.44 3.02
CA ASN A 222 25.42 35.52 2.92
C ASN A 222 24.61 36.82 2.86
N PRO A 223 24.77 37.77 3.79
CA PRO A 223 24.29 39.12 3.57
C PRO A 223 25.26 39.80 2.59
N SER A 224 24.72 40.19 1.44
CA SER A 224 25.32 41.12 0.50
C SER A 224 25.75 42.40 1.22
N ARG A 225 27.03 42.75 1.13
CA ARG A 225 27.51 44.13 1.30
C ARG A 225 27.93 44.63 -0.07
N GLU A 226 27.03 45.32 -0.73
CA GLU A 226 27.38 46.30 -1.76
C GLU A 226 27.32 47.67 -1.09
N THR A 227 28.47 48.28 -0.88
CA THR A 227 28.61 49.71 -0.59
C THR A 227 28.54 50.47 -1.91
N PRO A 228 27.66 51.47 -2.07
CA PRO A 228 27.79 52.44 -3.13
C PRO A 228 28.84 53.48 -2.76
N THR A 229 29.73 53.71 -3.71
CA THR A 229 30.54 54.92 -3.88
C THR A 229 29.71 56.19 -3.80
N GLU A 230 30.01 57.07 -2.84
CA GLU A 230 30.40 58.50 -2.96
C GLU A 230 30.51 59.14 -1.57
#